data_AF-A0A1Z9LMH2-F1
#
_entry.id   AF-A0A1Z9LMH2-F1
#
_cell.length_a   1.000
_cell.length_b   1.000
_cell.length_c   1.000
_cell.angle_alpha   90.00
_cell.angle_beta   90.00
_cell.angle_gamma   90.00
#
_symmetry.space_group_name_H-M   'P 1'
#
loop_
_entity.id
_entity.type
_entity.pdbx_description
1 polymer ?
#
loop_
_entity_poly.entity_id
_entity_poly.type
_entity_poly.pdbx_seq_one_letter_code
_entity_poly.pdbx_strand_id
1 'polypeptide(L)'
;MPRPGAFAANFSPETLNRFRDLCKKQGRPYTKVLERLAELYLETQGQLLDHSAPIPTAPDTKKRQVQVESLQNKLLEDLLKRVEILEQQKVKADYEIERVQRALAFVQLGLQEPKNPNQ
;
A
#
# COMPACT_ATOMS: atom_id res chain seq x y z
N MET A 1 39.83 -5.10 16.56
CA MET A 1 38.97 -5.96 17.40
C MET A 1 37.92 -5.08 18.06
N PRO A 2 36.62 -5.26 17.76
CA PRO A 2 35.56 -4.48 18.42
C PRO A 2 35.51 -4.82 19.92
N ARG A 3 35.42 -3.79 20.76
CA ARG A 3 35.35 -3.92 22.23
C ARG A 3 34.06 -4.64 22.63
N PRO A 4 34.11 -5.62 23.56
CA PRO A 4 32.90 -6.23 24.11
C PRO A 4 31.95 -5.15 24.65
N GLY A 5 30.68 -5.19 24.25
CA GLY A 5 29.68 -4.17 24.60
C GLY A 5 29.63 -2.94 23.70
N ALA A 6 30.48 -2.85 22.67
CA ALA A 6 30.33 -1.81 21.65
C ALA A 6 29.05 -2.06 20.83
N PHE A 7 28.31 -1.01 20.50
CA PHE A 7 27.09 -1.10 19.68
C PHE A 7 27.30 -1.96 18.43
N ALA A 8 28.41 -1.75 17.71
CA ALA A 8 28.77 -2.49 16.51
C ALA A 8 29.06 -3.99 16.72
N ALA A 9 29.26 -4.46 17.96
CA ALA A 9 29.48 -5.86 18.26
C ALA A 9 28.18 -6.69 18.27
N ASN A 10 27.02 -6.03 18.42
CA ASN A 10 25.72 -6.69 18.53
C ASN A 10 24.95 -6.77 17.19
N PHE A 11 25.49 -6.19 16.11
CA PHE A 11 24.81 -6.14 14.81
C PHE A 11 25.67 -6.76 13.71
N SER A 12 25.01 -7.33 12.70
CA SER A 12 25.68 -7.82 11.51
C SER A 12 26.40 -6.69 10.76
N PRO A 13 27.55 -6.95 10.11
CA PRO A 13 28.28 -5.94 9.37
C PRO A 13 27.45 -5.34 8.22
N GLU A 14 26.54 -6.11 7.63
CA GLU A 14 25.64 -5.64 6.59
C GLU A 14 24.64 -4.61 7.12
N THR A 15 24.03 -4.87 8.30
CA THR A 15 23.13 -3.92 8.96
C THR A 15 23.85 -2.61 9.30
N LEU A 16 25.08 -2.68 9.80
CA LEU A 16 25.88 -1.51 10.13
C LEU A 16 26.25 -0.68 8.90
N ASN A 17 26.57 -1.33 7.77
CA ASN A 17 26.85 -0.65 6.51
C ASN A 17 25.59 0.06 5.99
N ARG A 18 24.45 -0.62 5.93
CA ARG A 18 23.17 -0.01 5.53
C ARG A 18 22.81 1.19 6.40
N PHE A 19 22.99 1.09 7.72
CA PHE A 19 22.74 2.20 8.64
C PHE A 19 23.69 3.37 8.39
N ARG A 20 24.99 3.12 8.17
CA ARG A 20 25.95 4.18 7.82
C ARG A 20 25.59 4.87 6.50
N ASP A 21 25.14 4.12 5.50
CA ASP A 21 24.69 4.68 4.23
C ASP A 21 23.43 5.56 4.41
N LEU A 22 22.50 5.16 5.28
CA LEU A 22 21.35 6.00 5.63
C LEU A 22 21.78 7.31 6.32
N CYS A 23 22.71 7.24 7.28
CA CYS A 23 23.25 8.44 7.93
C CYS A 23 23.90 9.39 6.90
N LYS A 24 24.70 8.84 5.96
CA LYS A 24 25.33 9.62 4.89
C LYS A 24 24.30 10.26 3.95
N LYS A 25 23.27 9.51 3.53
CA LYS A 25 22.18 10.04 2.68
C LYS A 25 21.45 11.21 3.35
N GLN A 26 21.32 11.17 4.67
CA GLN A 26 20.67 12.24 5.45
C GLN A 26 21.62 13.37 5.87
N GLY A 27 22.91 13.29 5.50
CA GLY A 27 23.92 14.28 5.88
C GLY A 27 24.22 14.36 7.38
N ARG A 28 23.85 13.33 8.15
CA ARG A 28 24.03 13.31 9.61
C ARG A 28 25.23 12.44 9.99
N PRO A 29 26.14 12.92 10.85
CA PRO A 29 27.26 12.11 11.30
C PRO A 29 26.73 10.96 12.18
N TYR A 30 27.24 9.76 11.93
CA TYR A 30 26.82 8.51 12.58
C TYR A 30 26.78 8.59 14.12
N THR A 31 27.74 9.31 14.71
CA THR A 31 27.83 9.51 16.17
C THR A 31 26.66 10.33 16.72
N LYS A 32 26.23 11.41 16.04
CA LYS A 32 25.09 12.23 16.46
C LYS A 32 23.77 11.47 16.40
N VAL A 33 23.64 10.54 15.45
CA VAL A 33 22.45 9.69 15.34
C VAL A 33 22.39 8.71 16.52
N LEU A 34 23.52 8.13 16.91
CA LEU A 34 23.59 7.26 18.08
C LEU A 34 23.37 8.01 19.40
N GLU A 35 23.90 9.23 19.54
CA GLU A 35 23.63 10.09 20.70
C GLU A 35 22.13 10.36 20.82
N ARG A 36 21.47 10.74 19.71
CA ARG A 36 20.03 10.99 19.71
C ARG A 36 19.22 9.73 20.00
N LEU A 37 19.64 8.58 19.48
CA LEU A 37 19.02 7.29 19.78
C LEU A 37 19.13 6.97 21.28
N ALA A 38 20.29 7.23 21.88
CA ALA A 38 20.54 6.99 23.30
C ALA A 38 19.71 7.93 24.19
N GLU A 39 19.62 9.22 23.84
CA GLU A 39 18.74 10.17 24.53
C GLU A 39 17.29 9.68 24.54
N LEU A 40 16.75 9.33 23.36
CA LEU A 40 15.38 8.82 23.25
C LEU A 40 15.18 7.51 24.01
N TYR A 41 16.20 6.65 24.05
CA TYR A 41 16.14 5.38 24.77
C TYR A 41 16.08 5.61 26.29
N LEU A 42 16.80 6.61 26.80
CA LEU A 42 16.76 7.02 28.20
C LEU A 42 15.43 7.72 28.54
N GLU A 43 14.95 8.63 27.68
CA GLU A 43 13.66 9.31 27.83
C GLU A 43 12.49 8.31 27.88
N THR A 44 12.55 7.27 27.07
CA THR A 44 11.52 6.22 26.99
C THR A 44 11.76 5.04 27.94
N GLN A 45 12.75 5.13 28.84
CA GLN A 45 13.14 4.06 29.77
C GLN A 45 13.30 2.68 29.09
N GLY A 46 13.82 2.68 27.86
CA GLY A 46 14.04 1.48 27.07
C GLY A 46 12.85 1.00 26.23
N GLN A 47 11.72 1.71 26.20
CA GLN A 47 10.56 1.41 25.34
C GLN A 47 10.66 1.98 23.92
N LEU A 48 11.87 2.09 23.36
CA LEU A 48 12.08 2.64 22.02
C LEU A 48 11.45 1.78 20.89
N LEU A 49 11.01 0.57 21.21
CA LEU A 49 10.47 -0.43 20.29
C LEU A 49 8.98 -0.73 20.51
N ASP A 50 8.26 0.10 21.26
CA ASP A 50 6.83 -0.13 21.37
C ASP A 50 6.09 0.51 20.19
N HIS A 51 6.13 -0.18 19.05
CA HIS A 51 5.14 -0.01 17.98
C HIS A 51 3.72 -0.45 18.44
N SER A 52 3.56 -0.84 19.72
CA SER A 52 2.31 -1.16 20.39
C SER A 52 2.05 -0.32 21.66
N ALA A 53 2.85 0.71 21.98
CA ALA A 53 2.56 1.57 23.14
C ALA A 53 1.44 2.55 22.75
N PRO A 54 0.30 2.57 23.45
CA PRO A 54 -0.67 3.62 23.30
C PRO A 54 -0.03 4.93 23.78
N ILE A 55 0.27 5.80 22.84
CA ILE A 55 0.54 7.23 23.08
C ILE A 55 -0.54 7.72 24.06
N PRO A 56 -0.18 8.45 25.15
CA PRO A 56 -1.15 8.93 26.12
C PRO A 56 -2.27 9.66 25.38
N THR A 57 -3.48 9.12 25.54
CA THR A 57 -4.68 9.53 24.84
C THR A 57 -5.03 10.97 25.19
N ALA A 58 -4.61 11.91 24.36
CA ALA A 58 -5.44 13.07 24.09
C ALA A 58 -6.73 12.57 23.41
N PRO A 59 -7.93 13.04 23.81
CA PRO A 59 -9.21 12.58 23.24
C PRO A 59 -9.36 12.82 21.73
N ASP A 60 -8.44 13.58 21.14
CA ASP A 60 -8.41 13.94 19.73
C ASP A 60 -7.84 12.84 18.82
N THR A 61 -6.90 12.01 19.31
CA THR A 61 -6.27 10.95 18.50
C THR A 61 -7.21 9.78 18.23
N LYS A 62 -8.10 9.43 19.17
CA LYS A 62 -9.15 8.43 18.94
C LYS A 62 -10.14 8.88 17.85
N LYS A 63 -10.56 10.15 17.86
CA LYS A 63 -11.43 10.70 16.81
C LYS A 63 -10.75 10.66 15.45
N ARG A 64 -9.44 10.97 15.40
CA ARG A 64 -8.64 10.91 14.18
C ARG A 64 -8.45 9.48 13.67
N GLN A 65 -8.21 8.51 14.56
CA GLN A 65 -8.11 7.09 14.20
C GLN A 65 -9.44 6.55 13.65
N VAL A 66 -10.55 6.81 14.34
CA VAL A 66 -11.89 6.40 13.87
C VAL A 66 -12.23 7.06 12.54
N GLN A 67 -11.82 8.30 12.31
CA GLN A 67 -12.00 8.99 11.04
C GLN A 67 -11.14 8.36 9.93
N VAL A 68 -9.88 8.00 10.20
CA VAL A 68 -9.02 7.32 9.23
C VAL A 68 -9.58 5.95 8.87
N GLU A 69 -10.06 5.18 9.84
CA GLU A 69 -10.69 3.88 9.61
C GLU A 69 -12.00 4.01 8.82
N SER A 70 -12.82 5.03 9.13
CA SER A 70 -14.02 5.35 8.35
C SER A 70 -13.69 5.72 6.90
N LEU A 71 -12.62 6.48 6.67
CA LEU A 71 -12.16 6.83 5.32
C LEU A 71 -11.63 5.61 4.56
N GLN A 72 -10.91 4.71 5.23
CA GLN A 72 -10.42 3.46 4.64
C GLN A 72 -11.59 2.53 4.26
N ASN A 73 -12.59 2.40 5.14
CA ASN A 73 -13.77 1.59 4.87
C ASN A 73 -14.59 2.15 3.70
N LYS A 74 -14.78 3.48 3.63
CA LYS A 74 -15.46 4.12 2.49
C LYS A 74 -14.72 3.93 1.17
N LEU A 75 -13.38 4.01 1.19
CA LEU A 75 -12.58 3.76 -0.01
C LEU A 75 -12.71 2.30 -0.46
N LEU A 76 -12.72 1.36 0.48
CA LEU A 76 -12.92 -0.06 0.17
C LEU A 76 -14.31 -0.30 -0.43
N GLU A 77 -15.36 0.29 0.13
CA GLU A 77 -16.73 0.21 -0.40
C GLU A 77 -16.83 0.80 -1.82
N ASP A 78 -16.22 1.98 -2.06
CA ASP A 78 -16.22 2.61 -3.38
C ASP A 78 -15.44 1.78 -4.41
N LEU A 79 -14.31 1.19 -4.02
CA LEU A 79 -13.54 0.29 -4.87
C LEU A 79 -14.35 -0.97 -5.23
N LEU A 80 -15.00 -1.61 -4.26
CA LEU A 80 -15.85 -2.78 -4.51
C LEU A 80 -17.00 -2.45 -5.46
N LYS A 81 -17.67 -1.32 -5.27
CA LYS A 81 -18.77 -0.88 -6.13
C LYS A 81 -18.30 -0.57 -7.56
N ARG A 82 -17.12 0.04 -7.72
CA ARG A 82 -16.54 0.29 -9.05
C ARG A 82 -16.18 -0.99 -9.76
N VAL A 83 -15.64 -1.99 -9.06
CA VAL A 83 -15.35 -3.31 -9.63
C VAL A 83 -16.62 -3.96 -10.15
N GLU A 84 -17.70 -3.97 -9.36
CA GLU A 84 -19.00 -4.50 -9.79
C GLU A 84 -19.51 -3.82 -11.08
N ILE A 85 -19.44 -2.49 -11.15
CA ILE A 85 -19.84 -1.73 -12.34
C ILE A 85 -18.97 -2.09 -13.55
N LEU A 86 -17.66 -2.19 -13.37
CA LEU A 86 -16.74 -2.55 -14.45
C LEU A 86 -16.99 -3.97 -14.96
N GLU A 87 -17.30 -4.92 -14.09
CA GLU A 87 -17.69 -6.28 -14.48
C GLU A 87 -18.98 -6.28 -15.30
N GLN A 88 -19.99 -5.52 -14.89
CA GLN A 88 -21.23 -5.37 -15.67
C GLN A 88 -21.00 -4.71 -17.03
N GLN A 89 -20.14 -3.69 -17.10
CA GLN A 89 -19.79 -3.03 -18.36
C GLN A 89 -19.03 -3.97 -19.29
N LYS A 90 -18.12 -4.78 -18.74
CA LYS A 90 -17.38 -5.78 -19.50
C LYS A 90 -18.31 -6.79 -20.17
N VAL A 91 -19.27 -7.35 -19.43
CA VAL A 91 -20.25 -8.31 -19.99
C VAL A 91 -21.03 -7.70 -21.15
N LYS A 92 -21.46 -6.43 -21.02
CA LYS A 92 -22.15 -5.73 -22.11
C LYS A 92 -21.25 -5.51 -23.33
N ALA A 93 -20.00 -5.13 -23.09
CA ALA A 93 -19.02 -4.93 -24.16
C ALA A 93 -18.71 -6.24 -24.90
N ASP A 94 -18.54 -7.34 -24.17
CA ASP A 94 -18.28 -8.66 -24.74
C ASP A 94 -19.44 -9.10 -25.66
N TYR A 95 -20.70 -8.91 -25.21
CA TYR A 95 -21.88 -9.19 -26.04
C TYR A 95 -21.92 -8.34 -27.32
N GLU A 96 -21.62 -7.05 -27.22
CA GLU A 96 -21.60 -6.15 -28.37
C GLU A 96 -20.49 -6.50 -29.36
N ILE A 97 -19.32 -6.91 -28.86
CA ILE A 97 -18.22 -7.41 -29.66
C ILE A 97 -18.64 -8.66 -30.42
N GLU A 98 -19.25 -9.65 -29.76
CA GLU A 98 -19.74 -10.87 -30.41
C GLU A 98 -20.79 -10.55 -31.49
N ARG A 99 -21.71 -9.63 -31.20
CA ARG A 99 -22.73 -9.18 -32.15
C ARG A 99 -22.10 -8.57 -33.40
N VAL A 100 -21.15 -7.64 -33.24
CA VAL A 100 -20.47 -6.97 -34.35
C VAL A 100 -19.60 -7.96 -35.13
N GLN A 101 -18.87 -8.85 -34.45
CA GLN A 101 -18.09 -9.90 -35.11
C GLN A 101 -18.97 -10.80 -35.98
N ARG A 102 -20.15 -11.18 -35.47
CA ARG A 102 -21.12 -11.97 -36.23
C ARG A 102 -21.62 -11.22 -37.46
N ALA A 103 -22.01 -9.95 -37.32
CA ALA A 103 -22.44 -9.13 -38.46
C ALA A 103 -21.33 -8.95 -39.50
N LEU A 104 -20.09 -8.74 -39.05
CA LEU A 104 -18.93 -8.61 -39.92
C LEU A 104 -18.64 -9.91 -40.69
N ALA A 105 -18.78 -11.08 -40.05
CA ALA A 105 -18.66 -12.37 -40.71
C ALA A 105 -19.74 -12.58 -41.80
N PHE A 106 -20.99 -12.17 -41.53
CA PHE A 106 -22.07 -12.21 -42.53
C PHE A 106 -21.73 -11.36 -43.76
N VAL A 107 -21.28 -10.12 -43.54
CA VAL A 107 -20.88 -9.21 -44.62
C VAL A 107 -19.70 -9.77 -45.42
N GLN A 108 -18.68 -10.32 -44.75
CA GLN A 108 -17.50 -10.91 -45.39
C GLN A 108 -17.84 -12.16 -46.23
N LEU A 109 -18.82 -12.95 -45.80
CA LEU A 109 -19.29 -14.14 -46.52
C LEU A 109 -20.32 -13.82 -47.62
N GLY A 110 -20.70 -12.55 -47.80
CA GLY A 110 -21.71 -12.12 -48.77
C GLY A 110 -23.11 -12.67 -48.47
N LEU A 111 -23.38 -13.04 -47.21
CA LEU A 111 -24.64 -13.61 -46.74
C LEU A 111 -25.51 -12.52 -46.11
N GLN A 112 -26.80 -12.47 -46.45
CA GLN A 112 -27.76 -11.61 -45.76
C GLN A 112 -27.97 -12.10 -44.32
N GLU A 113 -27.96 -11.17 -43.34
CA GLU A 113 -28.25 -11.50 -41.94
C GLU A 113 -29.61 -12.22 -41.83
N PRO A 114 -29.70 -13.30 -41.03
CA PRO A 114 -30.97 -13.97 -40.79
C PRO A 114 -31.91 -13.00 -40.06
N LYS A 115 -33.02 -12.67 -40.71
CA LYS A 115 -34.09 -11.85 -40.15
C LYS A 115 -34.65 -12.55 -38.90
N ASN A 116 -34.51 -11.93 -37.73
CA ASN A 116 -35.09 -12.43 -36.49
C ASN A 116 -36.61 -12.65 -36.69
N PRO A 117 -37.16 -13.85 -36.41
CA PRO A 117 -38.58 -14.15 -36.61
C PRO A 117 -39.53 -13.56 -35.55
N ASN A 118 -39.10 -12.56 -34.77
CA ASN A 118 -39.91 -11.89 -33.75
C ASN A 118 -39.88 -10.36 -33.91
N GLN A 119 -40.09 -9.89 -35.13
CA GLN A 119 -40.42 -8.50 -35.43
C GLN A 119 -41.79 -8.42 -36.08
#